data_AF-A0A6J4FG27-F1
#
_entry.id   AF-A0A6J4FG27-F1
#
_cell.length_a   1.000
_cell.length_b   1.000
_cell.length_c   1.000
_cell.angle_alpha   90.00
_cell.angle_beta   90.00
_cell.angle_gamma   90.00
#
_symmetry.space_group_name_H-M   'P 1'
#
loop_
_entity.id
_entity.type
_entity.pdbx_description
1 polymer ?
#
loop_
_entity_poly.entity_id
_entity_poly.type
_entity_poly.pdbx_seq_one_letter_code
_entity_poly.pdbx_strand_id
1 'polypeptide(L)'
;MSCRVRVVSEYDRVIHSPSRSLRLPSVVSLKDYAPTTRRPAFTRFNLFLRDRFTCQYCGRAFPTAELTFDHVVPRSRGGATCWGNVVAACGACNLAKADKLPREAGMRLLVPPAEPSGHLLQDIGRAFPPDRLHQSWRDFLYWDSELETG
;
A
#
# COMPACT_ATOMS: atom_id res chain seq x y z
N MET A 1 -28.13 -12.10 12.74
CA MET A 1 -26.92 -11.55 12.09
C MET A 1 -25.73 -12.41 12.50
N SER A 2 -25.29 -13.32 11.64
CA SER A 2 -24.12 -14.17 11.94
C SER A 2 -22.85 -13.35 11.71
N CYS A 3 -22.08 -13.12 12.78
CA CYS A 3 -20.80 -12.42 12.69
C CYS A 3 -19.78 -13.31 11.94
N ARG A 4 -19.28 -12.83 10.80
CA ARG A 4 -18.31 -13.55 9.92
C ARG A 4 -16.89 -13.63 10.48
N VAL A 5 -16.63 -12.93 11.59
CA VAL A 5 -15.31 -12.82 12.20
C VAL A 5 -15.36 -13.23 13.68
N ARG A 6 -14.21 -13.58 14.25
CA ARG A 6 -13.94 -13.71 15.68
C ARG A 6 -13.01 -12.58 16.09
N VAL A 7 -13.30 -11.93 17.22
CA VAL A 7 -12.38 -10.96 17.82
C VAL A 7 -11.30 -11.74 18.56
N VAL A 8 -10.04 -11.45 18.25
CA VAL A 8 -8.87 -12.11 18.85
C VAL A 8 -8.27 -11.22 19.95
N SER A 9 -8.32 -9.90 19.74
CA SER A 9 -7.81 -8.91 20.69
C SER A 9 -8.61 -7.61 20.58
N GLU A 10 -8.68 -6.83 21.66
CA GLU A 10 -9.44 -5.57 21.77
C GLU A 10 -8.54 -4.43 22.28
N TYR A 11 -8.96 -3.19 22.07
CA TYR A 11 -8.46 -2.01 22.78
C TYR A 11 -9.36 -1.73 24.01
N ASP A 12 -8.86 -0.95 24.98
CA ASP A 12 -9.67 -0.49 26.11
C ASP A 12 -10.75 0.53 25.71
N ARG A 13 -10.65 1.10 24.50
CA ARG A 13 -11.62 2.04 23.96
C ARG A 13 -12.93 1.33 23.62
N VAL A 14 -14.05 1.87 24.12
CA VAL A 14 -15.40 1.44 23.75
C VAL A 14 -15.96 2.36 22.66
N ILE A 15 -16.58 1.76 21.65
CA ILE A 15 -17.34 2.47 20.61
C ILE A 15 -18.84 2.19 20.79
N HIS A 16 -19.65 3.22 20.52
CA HIS A 16 -21.10 3.19 20.75
C HIS A 16 -21.86 3.46 19.46
N SER A 17 -23.00 2.81 19.30
CA SER A 17 -24.08 3.18 18.41
C SER A 17 -25.33 3.47 19.25
N PRO A 18 -26.40 4.07 18.68
CA PRO A 18 -27.61 4.38 19.44
C PRO A 18 -28.25 3.17 20.16
N SER A 19 -27.94 1.94 19.74
CA SER A 19 -28.52 0.71 20.29
C SER A 19 -27.49 -0.31 20.77
N ARG A 20 -26.17 -0.06 20.64
CA ARG A 20 -25.13 -1.05 20.96
C ARG A 20 -23.83 -0.40 21.45
N SER A 21 -23.09 -1.14 22.26
CA SER A 21 -21.73 -0.77 22.68
C SER A 21 -20.79 -1.95 22.40
N LEU A 22 -19.57 -1.67 21.93
CA LEU A 22 -18.57 -2.68 21.56
C LEU A 22 -17.18 -2.18 21.96
N ARG A 23 -16.37 -3.02 22.63
CA ARG A 23 -14.93 -2.76 22.79
C ARG A 23 -14.27 -2.79 21.42
N LEU A 24 -13.50 -1.76 21.08
CA LEU A 24 -12.94 -1.62 19.74
C LEU A 24 -12.00 -2.82 19.47
N PRO A 25 -12.28 -3.69 18.49
CA PRO A 25 -11.40 -4.81 18.20
C PRO A 25 -10.06 -4.29 17.65
N SER A 26 -8.95 -4.85 18.15
CA SER A 26 -7.61 -4.62 17.62
C SER A 26 -7.23 -5.70 16.61
N VAL A 27 -7.58 -6.96 16.84
CA VAL A 27 -7.32 -8.06 15.89
C VAL A 27 -8.58 -8.89 15.69
N VAL A 28 -8.88 -9.25 14.44
CA VAL A 28 -9.99 -10.13 14.08
C VAL A 28 -9.52 -11.26 13.17
N SER A 29 -10.07 -12.45 13.36
CA SER A 29 -9.88 -13.61 12.47
C SER A 29 -11.16 -13.89 11.71
N LEU A 30 -11.07 -14.24 10.44
CA LEU A 30 -12.20 -14.80 9.70
C LEU A 30 -12.56 -16.18 10.27
N LYS A 31 -13.84 -16.52 10.28
CA LYS A 31 -14.32 -17.86 10.67
C LYS A 31 -14.11 -18.89 9.57
N ASP A 32 -14.28 -18.44 8.32
CA ASP A 32 -14.10 -19.23 7.13
C ASP A 32 -12.88 -18.73 6.36
N TYR A 33 -12.15 -19.64 5.73
CA TYR A 33 -11.05 -19.26 4.85
C TYR A 33 -11.60 -18.48 3.66
N ALA A 34 -11.18 -17.23 3.52
CA ALA A 34 -11.50 -16.42 2.35
C ALA A 34 -10.33 -16.50 1.36
N PRO A 35 -10.49 -17.16 0.19
CA PRO A 35 -9.45 -17.17 -0.82
C PRO A 35 -9.22 -15.72 -1.29
N THR A 36 -8.05 -15.18 -0.99
CA THR A 36 -7.66 -13.86 -1.48
C THR A 36 -7.40 -13.97 -2.97
N THR A 37 -8.10 -13.19 -3.80
CA THR A 37 -7.72 -13.05 -5.21
C THR A 37 -6.28 -12.56 -5.27
N ARG A 38 -5.38 -13.38 -5.83
CA ARG A 38 -3.91 -13.22 -5.73
C ARG A 38 -3.34 -11.97 -6.41
N ARG A 39 -4.18 -11.17 -7.06
CA ARG A 39 -3.79 -9.97 -7.82
C ARG A 39 -4.04 -8.71 -7.00
N PRO A 40 -3.03 -7.87 -6.76
CA PRO A 40 -3.21 -6.60 -6.10
C PRO A 40 -4.18 -5.67 -6.84
N ALA A 41 -5.14 -5.11 -6.11
CA ALA A 41 -5.99 -4.07 -6.62
C ALA A 41 -5.15 -2.84 -7.01
N PHE A 42 -5.44 -2.25 -8.17
CA PHE A 42 -4.75 -1.05 -8.65
C PHE A 42 -5.31 0.20 -7.96
N THR A 43 -4.78 0.48 -6.77
CA THR A 43 -5.16 1.61 -5.92
C THR A 43 -3.99 2.57 -5.74
N ARG A 44 -4.29 3.81 -5.31
CA ARG A 44 -3.25 4.82 -4.99
C ARG A 44 -2.27 4.35 -3.94
N PHE A 45 -2.79 3.70 -2.89
CA PHE A 45 -1.95 3.14 -1.86
C PHE A 45 -1.04 2.03 -2.41
N ASN A 46 -1.59 1.05 -3.14
CA ASN A 46 -0.79 -0.07 -3.64
C ASN A 46 0.24 0.37 -4.70
N LEU A 47 -0.05 1.40 -5.50
CA LEU A 47 0.93 1.97 -6.42
C LEU A 47 2.09 2.61 -5.68
N PHE A 48 1.80 3.46 -4.70
CA PHE A 48 2.85 4.11 -3.92
C PHE A 48 3.63 3.12 -3.08
N LEU A 49 2.98 2.10 -2.56
CA LEU A 49 3.63 1.01 -1.85
C LEU A 49 4.58 0.23 -2.77
N ARG A 50 4.13 -0.15 -3.97
CA ARG A 50 5.00 -0.78 -5.01
C ARG A 50 6.27 0.04 -5.24
N ASP A 51 6.10 1.35 -5.36
CA ASP A 51 7.17 2.31 -5.64
C ASP A 51 7.88 2.81 -4.37
N ARG A 52 7.64 2.17 -3.22
CA ARG A 52 8.23 2.51 -1.90
C ARG A 52 8.13 3.99 -1.54
N PHE A 53 7.00 4.62 -1.86
CA PHE A 53 6.75 6.05 -1.67
C PHE A 53 7.87 6.93 -2.26
N THR A 54 8.50 6.46 -3.33
CA THR A 54 9.65 7.08 -3.97
C THR A 54 9.28 7.49 -5.38
N CYS A 55 9.64 8.73 -5.74
CA CYS A 55 9.45 9.22 -7.09
C CYS A 55 10.31 8.39 -8.06
N GLN A 56 9.67 7.76 -9.05
CA GLN A 56 10.33 6.89 -10.03
C GLN A 56 11.21 7.64 -11.03
N TYR A 57 11.26 8.97 -10.97
CA TYR A 57 12.11 9.81 -11.83
C TYR A 57 13.34 10.34 -11.09
N CYS A 58 13.16 10.95 -9.91
CA CYS A 58 14.28 11.55 -9.16
C CYS A 58 14.83 10.68 -8.03
N GLY A 59 14.19 9.56 -7.68
CA GLY A 59 14.67 8.64 -6.65
C GLY A 59 14.54 9.12 -5.21
N ARG A 60 13.94 10.29 -4.99
CA ARG A 60 13.67 10.80 -3.63
C ARG A 60 12.36 10.22 -3.09
N ALA A 61 12.36 9.89 -1.81
CA ALA A 61 11.16 9.53 -1.05
C ALA A 61 10.34 10.78 -0.74
N PHE A 62 9.01 10.67 -0.77
CA PHE A 62 8.10 11.79 -0.50
C PHE A 62 6.92 11.34 0.38
N PRO A 63 6.33 12.25 1.18
CA PRO A 63 5.04 12.01 1.82
C PRO A 63 3.96 11.68 0.78
N THR A 64 3.00 10.84 1.15
CA THR A 64 1.87 10.44 0.29
C THR A 64 1.08 11.61 -0.31
N ALA A 65 1.04 12.76 0.38
CA ALA A 65 0.37 13.97 -0.08
C ALA A 65 1.09 14.67 -1.25
N GLU A 66 2.42 14.51 -1.35
CA GLU A 66 3.26 15.14 -2.38
C GLU A 66 3.51 14.22 -3.59
N LEU A 67 3.16 12.94 -3.46
CA LEU A 67 3.18 11.99 -4.56
C LEU A 67 1.92 12.10 -5.42
N THR A 68 2.15 11.97 -6.71
CA THR A 68 1.12 11.94 -7.75
C THR A 68 1.27 10.69 -8.60
N PHE A 69 0.23 10.37 -9.34
CA PHE A 69 0.32 9.43 -10.45
C PHE A 69 0.87 10.14 -11.68
N ASP A 70 1.83 9.51 -12.34
CA ASP A 70 2.22 9.89 -13.68
C ASP A 70 2.08 8.69 -14.63
N HIS A 71 1.58 8.98 -15.83
CA HIS A 71 1.49 8.02 -16.93
C HIS A 71 2.78 8.07 -17.74
N VAL A 72 3.55 6.98 -17.75
CA VAL A 72 4.80 6.83 -18.49
C VAL A 72 4.60 7.15 -19.97
N VAL A 73 3.60 6.54 -20.60
CA VAL A 73 3.01 7.03 -21.85
C VAL A 73 1.84 7.94 -21.48
N PRO A 74 1.88 9.25 -21.79
CA PRO A 74 0.80 10.18 -21.47
C PRO A 74 -0.55 9.74 -22.06
N ARG A 75 -1.65 10.05 -21.36
CA ARG A 75 -3.01 9.77 -21.84
C ARG A 75 -3.30 10.40 -23.20
N SER A 76 -2.79 11.61 -23.45
CA SER A 76 -2.90 12.31 -24.74
C SER A 76 -2.27 11.55 -25.90
N ARG A 77 -1.38 10.58 -25.61
CA ARG A 77 -0.71 9.72 -26.57
C ARG A 77 -1.18 8.27 -26.50
N GLY A 78 -2.37 8.03 -25.94
CA GLY A 78 -3.00 6.70 -25.88
C GLY A 78 -2.53 5.83 -24.71
N GLY A 79 -1.80 6.38 -23.73
CA GLY A 79 -1.36 5.62 -22.57
C GLY A 79 -2.52 5.18 -21.65
N ALA A 80 -2.57 3.88 -21.35
CA ALA A 80 -3.59 3.30 -20.48
C ALA A 80 -3.33 3.58 -18.99
N THR A 81 -4.39 3.60 -18.18
CA THR A 81 -4.29 3.67 -16.72
C THR A 81 -4.19 2.26 -16.15
N CYS A 82 -2.98 1.70 -16.13
CA CYS A 82 -2.70 0.34 -15.65
C CYS A 82 -1.34 0.24 -14.97
N TRP A 83 -1.09 -0.88 -14.29
CA TRP A 83 0.18 -1.16 -13.61
C TRP A 83 1.41 -0.99 -14.49
N GLY A 84 1.32 -1.35 -15.78
CA GLY A 84 2.41 -1.27 -16.75
C GLY A 84 2.66 0.12 -17.34
N ASN A 85 1.90 1.14 -16.93
CA ASN A 85 2.04 2.49 -17.49
C ASN A 85 1.96 3.61 -16.45
N VAL A 86 1.67 3.31 -15.18
CA VAL A 86 1.55 4.34 -14.13
C VAL A 86 2.61 4.13 -13.06
N VAL A 87 3.21 5.22 -12.61
CA VAL A 87 4.24 5.27 -11.56
C VAL A 87 3.97 6.38 -10.55
N ALA A 88 4.60 6.27 -9.38
CA ALA A 88 4.68 7.35 -8.41
C ALA A 88 5.67 8.42 -8.87
N ALA A 89 5.21 9.67 -8.93
CA ALA A 89 6.04 10.83 -9.26
C ALA A 89 5.79 11.98 -8.27
N CYS A 90 6.82 12.70 -7.87
CA CYS A 90 6.62 13.95 -7.14
C CYS A 90 6.06 15.02 -8.07
N GLY A 91 5.40 16.04 -7.51
CA GLY A 91 4.78 17.11 -8.30
C GLY A 91 5.74 17.79 -9.28
N ALA A 92 6.99 18.05 -8.87
CA ALA A 92 7.99 18.70 -9.73
C ALA A 92 8.38 17.85 -10.95
N CYS A 93 8.67 16.56 -10.75
CA CYS A 93 9.00 15.66 -11.87
C CYS A 93 7.79 15.41 -12.77
N ASN A 94 6.60 15.23 -12.18
CA ASN A 94 5.38 15.04 -12.95
C ASN A 94 5.10 16.26 -13.86
N LEU A 95 5.21 17.48 -13.30
CA LEU A 95 5.05 18.72 -14.06
C LEU A 95 6.11 18.88 -15.15
N ALA A 96 7.37 18.57 -14.86
CA ALA A 96 8.46 18.68 -15.85
C ALA A 96 8.33 17.65 -16.99
N LYS A 97 7.78 16.46 -16.71
CA LYS A 97 7.47 15.46 -17.73
C LYS A 97 6.25 15.87 -18.57
N ALA A 98 5.19 16.33 -17.93
CA ALA A 98 3.93 16.72 -18.57
C ALA A 98 3.42 15.66 -19.58
N ASP A 99 3.13 16.07 -20.81
CA ASP A 99 2.63 15.25 -21.91
C ASP A 99 3.72 14.60 -22.77
N LYS A 100 4.95 14.55 -22.24
CA LYS A 100 6.11 13.93 -22.88
C LYS A 100 6.33 12.50 -22.39
N LEU A 101 6.99 11.70 -23.22
CA LEU A 101 7.59 10.44 -22.77
C LEU A 101 8.79 10.75 -21.85
N PRO A 102 9.17 9.87 -20.90
CA PRO A 102 10.31 10.12 -20.02
C PRO A 102 11.57 10.50 -20.80
N ARG A 103 11.87 9.77 -21.88
CA ARG A 103 13.01 10.04 -22.77
C ARG A 103 13.00 11.44 -23.39
N GLU A 104 11.81 11.95 -23.74
CA GLU A 104 11.64 13.29 -24.33
C GLU A 104 11.76 14.39 -23.27
N ALA A 105 11.46 14.07 -22.01
CA ALA A 105 11.66 14.95 -20.86
C ALA A 105 13.08 14.88 -20.27
N GLY A 106 13.99 14.09 -20.87
CA GLY A 106 15.33 13.85 -20.32
C GLY A 106 15.31 13.04 -19.02
N MET A 107 14.22 12.34 -18.73
CA MET A 107 14.01 11.54 -17.52
C MET A 107 14.19 10.05 -17.81
N ARG A 108 14.56 9.31 -16.77
CA ARG A 108 14.62 7.85 -16.80
C ARG A 108 13.86 7.31 -15.60
N LEU A 109 13.22 6.17 -15.80
CA LEU A 109 12.58 5.44 -14.71
C LEU A 109 13.63 4.66 -13.93
N LEU A 110 13.50 4.64 -12.61
CA LEU A 110 14.33 3.80 -11.74
C LEU A 110 13.98 2.33 -11.91
N VAL A 111 12.69 2.02 -11.98
CA VAL A 111 12.16 0.67 -12.17
C VAL A 111 11.08 0.71 -13.24
N PRO A 112 11.08 -0.21 -14.22
CA PRO A 112 9.99 -0.33 -15.18
C PRO A 112 8.64 -0.61 -14.50
N PRO A 113 7.55 0.06 -14.89
CA PRO A 113 6.23 -0.17 -14.32
C PRO A 113 5.75 -1.60 -14.61
N ALA A 114 5.40 -2.33 -13.56
CA ALA A 114 4.82 -3.67 -13.65
C ALA A 114 3.77 -3.89 -12.57
N GLU A 115 2.91 -4.89 -12.78
CA GLU A 115 1.97 -5.37 -11.76
C GLU A 115 2.76 -6.13 -10.68
N PRO A 116 2.70 -5.70 -9.41
CA PRO A 116 3.37 -6.43 -8.34
C PRO A 116 2.62 -7.72 -8.00
N SER A 117 3.32 -8.72 -7.48
CA SER A 117 2.63 -9.85 -6.83
C SER A 117 2.08 -9.40 -5.47
N GLY A 118 1.05 -10.10 -4.97
CA GLY A 118 0.55 -9.86 -3.61
C GLY A 118 1.64 -10.03 -2.54
N HIS A 119 2.51 -11.03 -2.71
CA HIS A 119 3.64 -11.28 -1.81
C HIS A 119 4.65 -10.12 -1.81
N LEU A 120 5.02 -9.60 -2.99
CA LEU A 120 5.93 -8.46 -3.10
C LEU A 120 5.41 -7.22 -2.37
N LEU A 121 4.11 -6.91 -2.49
CA LEU A 121 3.51 -5.78 -1.76
C LEU A 121 3.50 -6.01 -0.24
N GLN A 122 3.27 -7.25 0.20
CA GLN A 122 3.34 -7.60 1.62
C GLN A 122 4.76 -7.43 2.17
N ASP A 123 5.77 -7.91 1.45
CA ASP A 123 7.17 -7.80 1.86
C ASP A 123 7.63 -6.33 1.92
N ILE A 124 7.24 -5.53 0.91
CA ILE A 124 7.50 -4.09 0.92
C ILE A 124 6.76 -3.43 2.10
N GLY A 125 5.50 -3.80 2.36
CA GLY A 125 4.71 -3.30 3.48
C GLY A 125 5.33 -3.59 4.84
N ARG A 126 5.91 -4.79 5.02
CA ARG A 126 6.62 -5.20 6.25
C ARG A 126 7.86 -4.36 6.54
N ALA A 127 8.49 -3.80 5.51
CA ALA A 127 9.71 -3.00 5.64
C ALA A 127 9.47 -1.55 6.11
N PHE A 128 8.21 -1.08 6.19
CA PHE A 128 7.90 0.24 6.75
C PHE A 128 7.76 0.15 8.29
N PRO A 129 8.43 1.04 9.06
CA PRO A 129 8.54 0.88 10.50
C PRO A 129 7.19 0.89 11.24
N PRO A 130 7.11 0.15 12.37
CA PRO A 130 5.89 -0.08 13.15
C PRO A 130 5.48 1.08 14.06
N ASP A 131 6.04 2.28 13.93
CA ASP A 131 5.79 3.40 14.85
C ASP A 131 4.32 3.87 14.88
N ARG A 132 3.44 3.23 14.10
CA ARG A 132 1.98 3.39 14.10
C ARG A 132 1.18 2.08 14.28
N LEU A 133 1.82 0.95 14.53
CA LEU A 133 1.15 -0.35 14.66
C LEU A 133 0.90 -0.69 16.14
N HIS A 134 -0.31 -1.15 16.43
CA HIS A 134 -0.68 -1.57 17.78
C HIS A 134 0.12 -2.82 18.19
N GLN A 135 0.48 -2.93 19.48
CA GLN A 135 1.33 -4.03 19.97
C GLN A 135 0.74 -5.41 19.69
N SER A 136 -0.59 -5.57 19.76
CA SER A 136 -1.26 -6.84 19.46
C SER A 136 -1.14 -7.31 18.00
N TRP A 137 -0.60 -6.47 17.11
CA TRP A 137 -0.39 -6.83 15.70
C TRP A 137 0.97 -7.48 15.47
N ARG A 138 1.86 -7.48 16.47
CA ARG A 138 3.23 -8.01 16.33
C ARG A 138 3.21 -9.50 15.97
N ASP A 139 2.38 -10.28 16.65
CA ASP A 139 2.25 -11.73 16.47
C ASP A 139 1.68 -12.14 15.09
N PHE A 140 1.07 -11.19 14.37
CA PHE A 140 0.39 -11.46 13.10
C PHE A 140 1.08 -10.83 11.88
N LEU A 141 2.05 -9.92 12.10
CA LEU A 141 2.73 -9.18 11.04
C LEU A 141 4.22 -9.49 10.93
N TYR A 142 4.84 -10.08 11.96
CA TYR A 142 6.26 -10.40 11.99
C TYR A 142 6.47 -11.90 12.25
N TRP A 143 7.19 -12.56 11.36
CA TRP A 143 7.60 -13.96 11.53
C TRP A 143 8.99 -14.12 12.16
N ASP A 144 9.65 -13.01 12.53
CA ASP A 144 11.01 -12.99 13.12
C ASP A 144 11.04 -12.33 14.52
N SER A 145 9.98 -12.50 15.32
CA SER A 145 10.11 -12.26 16.76
C SER A 145 10.74 -13.51 17.38
N GLU A 146 11.93 -13.40 17.96
CA GLU A 146 12.52 -14.49 18.74
C GLU A 146 11.50 -14.96 19.79
N LEU A 147 11.13 -16.24 19.74
CA LEU A 147 10.29 -16.85 20.75
C LEU A 147 11.09 -16.88 22.06
N GLU A 148 10.61 -16.21 23.10
CA GLU A 148 11.19 -16.34 24.43
C GLU A 148 11.17 -17.83 24.83
N THR A 149 12.35 -18.40 25.06
CA THR A 149 12.48 -19.74 25.64
C THR A 149 12.08 -19.67 27.11
N GLY A 150 10.80 -19.93 27.38
CA GLY A 150 10.31 -20.38 28.69
C GLY A 150 10.56 -21.87 28.89
#